data_AF-A0A103XZ43-F1
#
_entry.id   AF-A0A103XZ43-F1
#
_cell.length_a   1.000
_cell.length_b   1.000
_cell.length_c   1.000
_cell.angle_alpha   90.00
_cell.angle_beta   90.00
_cell.angle_gamma   90.00
#
_symmetry.space_group_name_H-M   'P 1'
#
loop_
_entity.id
_entity.type
_entity.pdbx_description
1 polymer ?
#
loop_
_entity_poly.entity_id
_entity_poly.type
_entity_poly.pdbx_seq_one_letter_code
_entity_poly.pdbx_strand_id
1 'polypeptide(L)'
;MNFFLLLCLLILPSLSLSTNSTSCPIDFNYVNTFPWDTSACTATATATQNCCQTLRGLIGIGLADHLKKTSTFFLPNLQSSNSCLSDFQSHLSSVDVRQPFSDCLTTASEFVANPLNCAEIVTLSDWVKYAGPTTTLDSTCDEDLTGFLRCSSCLDAGMAVNARLVSLSQNSTKCFTFTALYVAGIVSSLGPEDIQTADCVLGIPLLKSRSNKRSKKTTIFAISGASVGVIMFLVVIFVYRKRNNNREQTAFHRDYVQNIRHRNLLPLRGFCATSNPMNGNEQFLVYNYMPNGSLHDHIFNKTTSNRRLSWPQRKSIILDGYLICTTGSNPLYFIAI
;
A
#
# COMPACT_ATOMS: atom_id res chain seq x y z
N MET A 1 84.50 8.29 46.80
CA MET A 1 84.68 7.81 45.40
C MET A 1 83.46 6.97 45.06
N ASN A 2 82.54 7.26 44.16
CA ASN A 2 82.29 8.30 43.15
C ASN A 2 80.75 8.33 43.03
N PHE A 3 80.03 9.43 43.23
CA PHE A 3 79.81 10.53 42.29
C PHE A 3 79.47 10.07 40.86
N PHE A 4 78.26 9.54 40.64
CA PHE A 4 77.54 9.69 39.37
C PHE A 4 76.03 9.75 39.63
N LEU A 5 75.58 10.98 39.84
CA LEU A 5 74.20 11.45 39.91
C LEU A 5 73.55 11.42 38.51
N LEU A 6 72.24 11.17 38.52
CA LEU A 6 71.21 11.68 37.60
C LEU A 6 71.54 11.70 36.09
N LEU A 7 71.11 10.68 35.35
CA LEU A 7 70.61 10.85 33.96
C LEU A 7 69.89 9.60 33.44
N CYS A 8 68.67 9.31 33.89
CA CYS A 8 67.79 8.34 33.17
C CYS A 8 66.29 8.38 33.51
N LEU A 9 65.80 9.46 34.14
CA LEU A 9 64.36 9.71 34.24
C LEU A 9 64.02 10.77 33.21
N LEU A 10 63.56 10.35 32.02
CA LEU A 10 62.66 11.05 31.09
C LEU A 10 62.59 10.25 29.77
N ILE A 11 62.01 9.05 29.82
CA ILE A 11 61.35 8.48 28.63
C ILE A 11 59.92 8.19 29.08
N LEU A 12 59.11 9.24 29.11
CA LEU A 12 57.66 9.07 29.00
C LEU A 12 57.41 8.43 27.62
N PRO A 13 56.60 7.37 27.52
CA PRO A 13 56.03 7.02 26.23
C PRO A 13 55.29 8.27 25.75
N SER A 14 55.64 8.77 24.58
CA SER A 14 54.88 9.81 23.90
C SER A 14 53.44 9.34 23.84
N LEU A 15 52.57 9.91 24.68
CA LEU A 15 51.14 9.87 24.44
C LEU A 15 50.99 10.36 23.01
N SER A 16 50.54 9.46 22.14
CA SER A 16 50.07 9.79 20.81
C SER A 16 49.00 10.86 20.98
N LEU A 17 49.39 12.10 20.71
CA LEU A 17 48.51 13.24 20.70
C LEU A 17 47.40 12.90 19.70
N SER A 18 46.18 12.71 20.19
CA SER A 18 44.99 12.68 19.35
C SER A 18 45.05 13.91 18.45
N THR A 19 45.13 13.72 17.15
CA THR A 19 45.01 14.81 16.19
C THR A 19 43.64 15.44 16.41
N ASN A 20 43.59 16.55 17.15
CA ASN A 20 42.45 17.46 17.14
C ASN A 20 42.39 18.02 15.72
N SER A 21 41.74 17.29 14.81
CA SER A 21 41.46 17.76 13.45
C SER A 21 40.58 18.99 13.58
N THR A 22 41.17 20.16 13.39
CA THR A 22 40.44 21.44 13.38
C THR A 22 39.63 21.61 12.09
N SER A 23 39.98 20.86 11.04
CA SER A 23 39.30 20.83 9.74
C SER A 23 38.25 19.73 9.64
N CYS A 24 37.30 19.88 8.71
CA CYS A 24 36.35 18.83 8.37
C CYS A 24 37.08 17.68 7.63
N PRO A 25 36.94 16.41 8.07
CA PRO A 25 37.54 15.26 7.39
C PRO A 25 36.69 14.70 6.22
N ILE A 26 35.56 15.33 5.90
CA ILE A 26 34.62 14.91 4.86
C ILE A 26 34.74 15.88 3.68
N ASP A 27 34.78 15.36 2.46
CA ASP A 27 34.71 16.17 1.23
C ASP A 27 33.25 16.29 0.77
N PHE A 28 32.72 17.52 0.75
CA PHE A 28 31.34 17.82 0.33
C PHE A 28 31.21 18.27 -1.13
N ASN A 29 32.25 18.13 -1.96
CA ASN A 29 32.19 18.46 -3.39
C ASN A 29 31.01 17.79 -4.13
N TYR A 30 30.64 16.57 -3.71
CA TYR A 30 29.53 15.82 -4.31
C TYR A 30 28.18 16.56 -4.20
N VAL A 31 27.99 17.46 -3.24
CA VAL A 31 26.73 18.20 -3.04
C VAL A 31 26.35 19.01 -4.29
N ASN A 32 27.36 19.49 -5.03
CA ASN A 32 27.19 20.27 -6.25
C ASN A 32 27.02 19.42 -7.51
N THR A 33 27.43 18.15 -7.48
CA THR A 33 27.44 17.26 -8.65
C THR A 33 26.37 16.18 -8.60
N PHE A 34 25.95 15.78 -7.40
CA PHE A 34 24.97 14.74 -7.17
C PHE A 34 23.56 15.19 -7.60
N PRO A 35 22.79 14.36 -8.33
CA PRO A 35 21.54 14.78 -8.96
C PRO A 35 20.33 14.70 -8.01
N TRP A 36 20.36 15.41 -6.88
CA TRP A 36 19.27 15.46 -5.90
C TRP A 36 18.25 16.58 -6.17
N ASP A 37 17.00 16.36 -5.75
CA ASP A 37 15.91 17.31 -5.92
C ASP A 37 15.93 18.41 -4.86
N THR A 38 16.28 19.63 -5.28
CA THR A 38 16.35 20.82 -4.41
C THR A 38 15.00 21.49 -4.19
N SER A 39 13.93 21.09 -4.89
CA SER A 39 12.64 21.80 -4.89
C SER A 39 11.99 21.91 -3.51
N ALA A 40 12.18 20.91 -2.65
CA ALA A 40 11.68 20.93 -1.27
C ALA A 40 12.40 21.96 -0.38
N CYS A 41 13.58 22.41 -0.79
CA CYS A 41 14.50 23.25 0.00
C CYS A 41 14.64 24.70 -0.51
N THR A 42 13.91 25.08 -1.57
CA THR A 42 13.96 26.44 -2.15
C THR A 42 12.85 27.38 -1.66
N ALA A 43 11.84 26.86 -0.93
CA ALA A 43 10.78 27.68 -0.35
C ALA A 43 11.31 28.62 0.76
N THR A 44 10.66 29.76 1.00
CA THR A 44 11.25 30.90 1.73
C THR A 44 10.73 31.11 3.16
N ALA A 45 9.88 30.24 3.70
CA ALA A 45 9.19 30.53 4.98
C ALA A 45 9.52 29.58 6.14
N THR A 46 9.70 28.29 5.90
CA THR A 46 9.99 27.27 6.94
C THR A 46 10.57 26.03 6.29
N ALA A 47 11.56 25.41 6.94
CA ALA A 47 12.13 24.16 6.45
C ALA A 47 11.04 23.08 6.45
N THR A 48 10.79 22.49 5.28
CA THR A 48 9.86 21.37 5.18
C THR A 48 10.50 20.13 5.79
N GLN A 49 9.70 19.25 6.41
CA GLN A 49 10.18 17.97 6.91
C GLN A 49 10.93 17.18 5.83
N ASN A 50 10.45 17.26 4.58
CA ASN A 50 11.09 16.64 3.43
C ASN A 50 12.47 17.23 3.14
N CYS A 51 12.62 18.56 3.21
CA CYS A 51 13.95 19.18 3.06
C CYS A 51 14.92 18.71 4.14
N CYS A 52 14.48 18.64 5.40
CA CYS A 52 15.34 18.16 6.48
C CYS A 52 15.73 16.69 6.31
N GLN A 53 14.82 15.85 5.82
CA GLN A 53 15.14 14.46 5.46
C GLN A 53 16.18 14.40 4.33
N THR A 54 16.00 15.18 3.27
CA THR A 54 16.95 15.25 2.15
C THR A 54 18.34 15.71 2.60
N LEU A 55 18.42 16.77 3.42
CA LEU A 55 19.69 17.29 3.92
C LEU A 55 20.39 16.29 4.85
N ARG A 56 19.63 15.57 5.68
CA ARG A 56 20.16 14.49 6.53
C ARG A 56 20.66 13.31 5.71
N GLY A 57 19.98 12.96 4.61
CA GLY A 57 20.46 11.98 3.65
C GLY A 57 21.77 12.43 2.98
N LEU A 58 21.81 13.68 2.48
CA LEU A 58 22.96 14.25 1.79
C LEU A 58 24.22 14.29 2.66
N ILE A 59 24.14 14.75 3.91
CA ILE A 59 25.28 14.68 4.83
C ILE A 59 25.63 13.23 5.19
N GLY A 60 24.63 12.34 5.15
CA GLY A 60 24.77 10.89 5.30
C GLY A 60 25.68 10.25 4.24
N ILE A 61 25.70 10.77 2.99
CA ILE A 61 26.64 10.31 1.95
C ILE A 61 28.09 10.49 2.45
N GLY A 62 28.43 11.70 2.90
CA GLY A 62 29.76 12.02 3.40
C GLY A 62 30.13 11.27 4.69
N LEU A 63 29.17 11.05 5.58
CA LEU A 63 29.39 10.23 6.79
C LEU A 63 29.63 8.75 6.46
N ALA A 64 28.94 8.21 5.45
CA ALA A 64 29.12 6.83 5.01
C ALA A 64 30.48 6.64 4.32
N ASP A 65 30.91 7.61 3.51
CA ASP A 65 32.26 7.60 2.93
C ASP A 65 33.34 7.77 4.00
N HIS A 66 33.10 8.63 5.00
CA HIS A 66 33.96 8.76 6.17
C HIS A 66 34.09 7.41 6.90
N LEU A 67 32.97 6.76 7.22
CA LEU A 67 32.93 5.43 7.85
C LEU A 67 33.75 4.41 7.04
N LYS A 68 33.61 4.40 5.72
CA LYS A 68 34.38 3.53 4.82
C LYS A 68 35.89 3.76 4.94
N LYS A 69 36.32 5.02 5.08
CA LYS A 69 37.74 5.42 5.12
C LYS A 69 38.37 5.29 6.51
N THR A 70 37.64 5.61 7.58
CA THR A 70 38.19 5.74 8.93
C THR A 70 37.70 4.67 9.91
N SER A 71 36.70 3.86 9.51
CA SER A 71 36.04 2.88 10.38
C SER A 71 35.29 3.47 11.58
N THR A 72 34.99 4.77 11.58
CA THR A 72 34.22 5.46 12.63
C THR A 72 32.91 6.03 12.08
N PHE A 73 31.79 5.83 12.77
CA PHE A 73 30.45 6.22 12.27
C PHE A 73 30.21 7.74 12.24
N PHE A 74 30.82 8.46 13.16
CA PHE A 74 30.59 9.88 13.38
C PHE A 74 31.91 10.61 13.64
N LEU A 75 31.86 11.94 13.64
CA LEU A 75 33.03 12.81 13.76
C LEU A 75 33.63 12.73 15.18
N PRO A 76 34.96 12.91 15.32
CA PRO A 76 35.66 12.66 16.58
C PRO A 76 35.33 13.67 17.68
N ASN A 77 34.98 14.91 17.32
CA ASN A 77 34.75 15.98 18.28
C ASN A 77 33.83 17.09 17.73
N LEU A 78 33.36 17.95 18.63
CA LEU A 78 32.46 19.05 18.31
C LEU A 78 33.08 20.09 17.36
N GLN A 79 34.40 20.28 17.41
CA GLN A 79 35.08 21.25 16.55
C GLN A 79 35.08 20.78 15.09
N SER A 80 35.47 19.53 14.82
CA SER A 80 35.37 18.95 13.48
C SER A 80 33.94 18.95 12.96
N SER A 81 32.95 18.70 13.84
CA SER A 81 31.54 18.77 13.46
C SER A 81 31.09 20.19 13.06
N ASN A 82 31.45 21.21 13.83
CA ASN A 82 31.17 22.60 13.46
C ASN A 82 31.83 22.97 12.13
N SER A 83 33.10 22.60 11.93
CA SER A 83 33.81 22.82 10.67
C SER A 83 33.11 22.14 9.49
N CYS A 84 32.64 20.90 9.65
CA CYS A 84 31.91 20.19 8.60
C CYS A 84 30.55 20.79 8.28
N LEU A 85 29.78 21.22 9.29
CA LEU A 85 28.49 21.87 9.05
C LEU A 85 28.66 23.21 8.33
N SER A 86 29.71 23.97 8.65
CA SER A 86 30.05 25.21 7.95
C SER A 86 30.43 24.96 6.49
N ASP A 87 31.25 23.93 6.24
CA ASP A 87 31.69 23.58 4.89
C ASP A 87 30.52 23.08 4.02
N PHE A 88 29.72 22.16 4.55
CA PHE A 88 28.51 21.66 3.91
C PHE A 88 27.51 22.79 3.59
N GLN A 89 27.33 23.76 4.50
CA GLN A 89 26.49 24.93 4.25
C GLN A 89 27.00 25.80 3.10
N SER A 90 28.32 25.91 2.94
CA SER A 90 28.91 26.67 1.83
C SER A 90 28.57 26.04 0.48
N HIS A 91 28.61 24.71 0.38
CA HIS A 91 28.20 23.96 -0.81
C HIS A 91 26.70 24.06 -1.08
N LEU A 92 25.84 24.00 -0.06
CA LEU A 92 24.39 24.17 -0.26
C LEU A 92 24.05 25.58 -0.80
N SER A 93 24.78 26.60 -0.38
CA SER A 93 24.59 27.98 -0.82
C SER A 93 24.89 28.15 -2.32
N SER A 94 25.76 27.32 -2.91
CA SER A 94 26.01 27.34 -4.36
C SER A 94 24.90 26.70 -5.20
N VAL A 95 23.97 25.94 -4.61
CA VAL A 95 22.89 25.23 -5.33
C VAL A 95 21.51 25.86 -5.08
N ASP A 96 21.47 27.16 -4.75
CA ASP A 96 20.25 27.96 -4.56
C ASP A 96 19.32 27.51 -3.40
N VAL A 97 19.84 26.74 -2.43
CA VAL A 97 19.11 26.34 -1.23
C VAL A 97 19.10 27.50 -0.22
N ARG A 98 17.93 28.09 0.04
CA ARG A 98 17.76 29.33 0.84
C ARG A 98 17.08 29.14 2.19
N GLN A 99 16.60 27.94 2.49
CA GLN A 99 15.98 27.63 3.78
C GLN A 99 17.00 27.73 4.93
N PRO A 100 16.56 28.07 6.16
CA PRO A 100 17.45 28.09 7.32
C PRO A 100 17.95 26.68 7.63
N PHE A 101 19.21 26.43 7.25
CA PHE A 101 19.99 25.23 7.62
C PHE A 101 19.87 24.86 9.09
N SER A 102 19.81 25.90 9.94
CA SER A 102 19.66 25.79 11.39
C SER A 102 18.42 25.04 11.81
N ASP A 103 17.37 24.94 10.99
CA ASP A 103 16.12 24.28 11.38
C ASP A 103 16.19 22.75 11.19
N CYS A 104 17.05 22.26 10.29
CA CYS A 104 17.18 20.84 9.97
C CYS A 104 18.38 20.16 10.65
N LEU A 105 19.47 20.91 10.78
CA LEU A 105 20.77 20.46 11.28
C LEU A 105 21.16 21.34 12.48
N THR A 106 20.25 21.41 13.45
CA THR A 106 20.26 22.34 14.60
C THR A 106 21.47 22.20 15.51
N THR A 107 22.07 21.01 15.63
CA THR A 107 23.09 20.76 16.66
C THR A 107 24.26 19.95 16.14
N ALA A 108 25.45 20.56 16.14
CA ALA A 108 26.71 19.89 15.80
C ALA A 108 26.97 18.63 16.63
N SER A 109 26.53 18.60 17.88
CA SER A 109 26.66 17.40 18.72
C SER A 109 25.91 16.17 18.19
N GLU A 110 24.96 16.33 17.26
CA GLU A 110 24.28 15.20 16.60
C GLU A 110 25.26 14.36 15.75
N PHE A 111 26.30 15.00 15.21
CA PHE A 111 27.27 14.39 14.30
C PHE A 111 28.58 13.96 14.98
N VAL A 112 28.65 14.09 16.31
CA VAL A 112 29.81 13.68 17.10
C VAL A 112 29.60 12.25 17.59
N ALA A 113 30.66 11.46 17.56
CA ALA A 113 30.69 10.12 18.12
C ALA A 113 30.23 10.14 19.59
N ASN A 114 29.12 9.45 19.86
CA ASN A 114 28.56 9.35 21.20
C ASN A 114 28.04 7.91 21.41
N PRO A 115 28.61 7.14 22.35
CA PRO A 115 28.18 5.78 22.66
C PRO A 115 26.68 5.65 23.00
N LEU A 116 26.08 6.71 23.55
CA LEU A 116 24.66 6.71 23.89
C LEU A 116 23.73 6.79 22.67
N ASN A 117 24.27 7.05 21.47
CA ASN A 117 23.46 7.15 20.27
C ASN A 117 22.93 5.79 19.80
N CYS A 118 23.66 4.68 19.93
CA CYS A 118 23.13 3.36 19.59
C CYS A 118 24.01 2.23 20.13
N ALA A 119 23.52 1.48 21.11
CA ALA A 119 24.15 0.27 21.65
C ALA A 119 25.67 0.40 21.92
N GLU A 120 26.15 1.57 22.32
CA GLU A 120 27.58 1.88 22.53
C GLU A 120 28.46 1.78 21.26
N ILE A 121 27.86 1.76 20.08
CA ILE A 121 28.56 1.67 18.80
C ILE A 121 29.21 3.02 18.47
N VAL A 122 30.51 3.01 18.22
CA VAL A 122 31.28 4.15 17.71
C VAL A 122 32.06 3.78 16.44
N THR A 123 32.56 2.56 16.38
CA THR A 123 33.42 2.05 15.30
C THR A 123 32.80 0.86 14.57
N LEU A 124 33.36 0.48 13.42
CA LEU A 124 33.01 -0.77 12.72
C LEU A 124 33.26 -2.03 13.58
N SER A 125 34.27 -1.99 14.46
CA SER A 125 34.54 -3.10 15.39
C SER A 125 33.38 -3.28 16.38
N ASP A 126 32.84 -2.17 16.91
CA ASP A 126 31.69 -2.21 17.82
C ASP A 126 30.43 -2.70 17.09
N TRP A 127 30.25 -2.29 15.83
CA TRP A 127 29.16 -2.78 14.99
C TRP A 127 29.20 -4.30 14.86
N VAL A 128 30.34 -4.87 14.48
CA VAL A 128 30.52 -6.33 14.36
C VAL A 128 30.23 -7.04 15.68
N LYS A 129 30.62 -6.44 16.82
CA LYS A 129 30.35 -6.97 18.15
C LYS A 129 28.85 -7.07 18.48
N TYR A 130 28.07 -6.03 18.18
CA TYR A 130 26.66 -5.95 18.59
C TYR A 130 25.66 -6.41 17.52
N ALA A 131 25.89 -6.07 16.25
CA ALA A 131 25.06 -6.49 15.11
C ALA A 131 25.39 -7.92 14.65
N GLY A 132 26.65 -8.34 14.78
CA GLY A 132 27.16 -9.65 14.36
C GLY A 132 28.12 -9.57 13.15
N PRO A 133 28.97 -10.60 12.94
CA PRO A 133 30.02 -10.59 11.92
C PRO A 133 29.53 -10.77 10.48
N THR A 134 28.36 -11.39 10.30
CA THR A 134 27.64 -11.47 9.02
C THR A 134 26.17 -11.24 9.32
N THR A 135 25.70 -10.07 8.95
CA THR A 135 24.31 -9.66 9.06
C THR A 135 23.55 -10.07 7.80
N THR A 136 22.22 -10.17 7.89
CA THR A 136 21.37 -10.36 6.69
C THR A 136 21.51 -9.20 5.70
N LEU A 137 21.97 -8.04 6.16
CA LEU A 137 22.31 -6.89 5.32
C LEU A 137 23.44 -7.24 4.34
N ASP A 138 24.50 -7.90 4.81
CA ASP A 138 25.70 -8.21 4.01
C ASP A 138 25.36 -9.07 2.79
N SER A 139 24.37 -9.97 2.89
CA SER A 139 23.93 -10.78 1.76
C SER A 139 22.86 -10.12 0.88
N THR A 140 22.09 -9.18 1.44
CA THR A 140 20.90 -8.64 0.76
C THR A 140 21.19 -7.30 0.07
N CYS A 141 22.15 -6.54 0.58
CA CYS A 141 22.47 -5.18 0.14
C CYS A 141 23.83 -5.07 -0.58
N ASP A 142 24.55 -6.17 -0.80
CA ASP A 142 25.87 -6.19 -1.46
C ASP A 142 25.76 -5.94 -2.98
N GLU A 143 24.67 -6.41 -3.60
CA GLU A 143 24.41 -6.19 -5.02
C GLU A 143 23.80 -4.82 -5.33
N ASP A 144 23.75 -4.52 -6.64
CA ASP A 144 23.06 -3.37 -7.21
C ASP A 144 21.60 -3.26 -6.71
N LEU A 145 21.34 -2.20 -5.94
CA LEU A 145 20.05 -1.84 -5.35
C LEU A 145 19.04 -1.29 -6.38
N THR A 146 19.33 -1.39 -7.68
CA THR A 146 18.38 -1.06 -8.75
C THR A 146 17.06 -1.79 -8.57
N GLY A 147 15.99 -1.00 -8.44
CA GLY A 147 14.61 -1.47 -8.49
C GLY A 147 13.96 -1.75 -7.14
N PHE A 148 12.65 -1.58 -7.11
CA PHE A 148 11.83 -1.58 -5.89
C PHE A 148 12.00 -2.84 -5.01
N LEU A 149 12.09 -4.03 -5.62
CA LEU A 149 12.14 -5.30 -4.87
C LEU A 149 13.47 -5.50 -4.13
N ARG A 150 14.60 -5.11 -4.73
CA ARG A 150 15.92 -5.24 -4.10
C ARG A 150 16.08 -4.22 -2.98
N CYS A 151 15.70 -2.98 -3.26
CA CYS A 151 15.71 -1.92 -2.26
C CYS A 151 14.82 -2.27 -1.06
N SER A 152 13.58 -2.73 -1.28
CA SER A 152 12.69 -3.14 -0.18
C SER A 152 13.23 -4.31 0.62
N SER A 153 13.78 -5.35 -0.03
CA SER A 153 14.41 -6.47 0.67
C SER A 153 15.61 -6.02 1.52
N CYS A 154 16.43 -5.10 1.01
CA CYS A 154 17.56 -4.52 1.74
C CYS A 154 17.08 -3.69 2.95
N LEU A 155 16.06 -2.85 2.76
CA LEU A 155 15.46 -2.06 3.83
C LEU A 155 14.85 -2.95 4.93
N ASP A 156 14.16 -4.03 4.55
CA ASP A 156 13.59 -5.00 5.51
C ASP A 156 14.68 -5.69 6.33
N ALA A 157 15.78 -6.09 5.68
CA ALA A 157 16.95 -6.63 6.38
C ALA A 157 17.56 -5.60 7.34
N GLY A 158 17.65 -4.33 6.93
CA GLY A 158 18.11 -3.24 7.78
C GLY A 158 17.20 -3.01 8.98
N MET A 159 15.88 -3.07 8.79
CA MET A 159 14.92 -2.94 9.89
C MET A 159 15.03 -4.08 10.90
N ALA A 160 15.34 -5.29 10.46
CA ALA A 160 15.60 -6.42 11.36
C ALA A 160 16.84 -6.18 12.25
N VAL A 161 17.94 -5.69 11.67
CA VAL A 161 19.16 -5.34 12.43
C VAL A 161 18.89 -4.16 13.36
N ASN A 162 18.20 -3.13 12.88
CA ASN A 162 17.83 -1.97 13.68
C ASN A 162 16.98 -2.39 14.91
N ALA A 163 16.00 -3.27 14.74
CA ALA A 163 15.19 -3.77 15.86
C ALA A 163 16.04 -4.46 16.94
N ARG A 164 17.06 -5.24 16.53
CA ARG A 164 18.02 -5.83 17.45
C ARG A 164 18.85 -4.77 18.18
N LEU A 165 19.38 -3.77 17.48
CA LEU A 165 20.18 -2.70 18.09
C LEU A 165 19.36 -1.85 19.07
N VAL A 166 18.12 -1.52 18.71
CA VAL A 166 17.18 -0.81 19.58
C VAL A 166 16.84 -1.63 20.83
N SER A 167 16.78 -2.96 20.74
CA SER A 167 16.58 -3.80 21.93
C SER A 167 17.75 -3.73 22.93
N LEU A 168 18.95 -3.38 22.45
CA LEU A 168 20.15 -3.20 23.29
C LEU A 168 20.28 -1.78 23.84
N SER A 169 19.69 -0.78 23.17
CA SER A 169 19.71 0.62 23.63
C SER A 169 18.30 1.11 23.94
N GLN A 170 17.99 1.33 25.22
CA GLN A 170 16.67 1.80 25.64
C GLN A 170 16.27 3.08 24.88
N ASN A 171 15.31 2.96 23.97
CA ASN A 171 14.66 4.05 23.26
C ASN A 171 15.55 4.91 22.32
N SER A 172 16.63 4.37 21.75
CA SER A 172 17.37 5.13 20.74
C SER A 172 16.69 5.08 19.37
N THR A 173 16.32 6.25 18.84
CA THR A 173 15.84 6.42 17.46
C THR A 173 16.98 6.54 16.44
N LYS A 174 18.23 6.68 16.91
CA LYS A 174 19.41 6.91 16.05
C LYS A 174 20.04 5.62 15.52
N CYS A 175 19.66 4.44 16.03
CA CYS A 175 20.19 3.16 15.55
C CYS A 175 19.94 2.90 14.06
N PHE A 176 18.84 3.46 13.54
CA PHE A 176 18.55 3.37 12.12
C PHE A 176 19.60 4.10 11.27
N THR A 177 20.11 5.24 11.73
CA THR A 177 21.19 5.98 11.06
C THR A 177 22.48 5.17 10.98
N PHE A 178 22.86 4.47 12.06
CA PHE A 178 24.03 3.57 12.02
C PHE A 178 23.82 2.48 10.95
N THR A 179 22.62 1.89 10.90
CA THR A 179 22.31 0.87 9.91
C THR A 179 22.41 1.41 8.48
N ALA A 180 21.83 2.58 8.21
CA ALA A 180 21.90 3.22 6.90
C ALA A 180 23.34 3.57 6.48
N LEU A 181 24.14 4.13 7.40
CA LEU A 181 25.55 4.46 7.14
C LEU A 181 26.40 3.21 6.88
N TYR A 182 26.17 2.13 7.64
CA TYR A 182 26.85 0.85 7.43
C TYR A 182 26.53 0.27 6.04
N VAL A 183 25.25 0.27 5.65
CA VAL A 183 24.85 -0.23 4.34
C VAL A 183 25.43 0.62 3.22
N ALA A 184 25.30 1.94 3.29
CA ALA A 184 25.77 2.85 2.24
C ALA A 184 27.31 2.85 2.11
N GLY A 185 28.04 2.79 3.23
CA GLY A 185 29.51 2.91 3.25
C GLY A 185 30.26 1.58 3.11
N ILE A 186 29.72 0.50 3.69
CA ILE A 186 30.45 -0.79 3.84
C ILE A 186 29.86 -1.89 2.97
N VAL A 187 28.54 -2.05 2.97
CA VAL A 187 27.88 -3.19 2.32
C VAL A 187 27.64 -2.95 0.83
N SER A 188 27.16 -1.76 0.46
CA SER A 188 26.86 -1.46 -0.94
C SER A 188 28.14 -1.50 -1.78
N SER A 189 28.16 -2.37 -2.79
CA SER A 189 29.26 -2.47 -3.76
C SER A 189 29.48 -1.19 -4.56
N LEU A 190 28.43 -0.38 -4.76
CA LEU A 190 28.48 0.89 -5.50
C LEU A 190 28.88 2.08 -4.59
N GLY A 191 28.65 1.96 -3.29
CA GLY A 191 29.01 2.98 -2.29
C GLY A 191 27.98 4.11 -2.12
N PRO A 192 28.29 5.10 -1.26
CA PRO A 192 27.29 6.07 -0.81
C PRO A 192 26.98 7.19 -1.81
N GLU A 193 27.91 7.48 -2.75
CA GLU A 193 27.71 8.47 -3.82
C GLU A 193 26.94 7.90 -5.02
N ASP A 194 26.70 6.59 -5.07
CA ASP A 194 25.86 6.00 -6.11
C ASP A 194 24.41 6.44 -5.94
N ILE A 195 23.81 6.84 -7.06
CA ILE A 195 22.46 7.40 -7.14
C ILE A 195 21.41 6.45 -6.53
N GLN A 196 21.57 5.15 -6.74
CA GLN A 196 20.58 4.14 -6.35
C GLN A 196 20.72 3.77 -4.88
N THR A 197 21.95 3.67 -4.41
CA THR A 197 22.25 3.49 -2.99
C THR A 197 21.76 4.68 -2.17
N ALA A 198 22.02 5.91 -2.63
CA ALA A 198 21.59 7.13 -1.99
C ALA A 198 20.05 7.30 -1.95
N ASP A 199 19.34 7.00 -3.04
CA ASP A 199 17.88 7.04 -3.10
C ASP A 199 17.25 5.98 -2.18
N CYS A 200 17.76 4.75 -2.23
CA CYS A 200 17.21 3.63 -1.46
C CYS A 200 17.51 3.72 0.04
N VAL A 201 18.79 3.86 0.40
CA VAL A 201 19.29 3.66 1.78
C VAL A 201 19.27 4.97 2.56
N LEU A 202 19.68 6.07 1.92
CA LEU A 202 19.76 7.40 2.54
C LEU A 202 18.48 8.23 2.32
N GLY A 203 17.55 7.75 1.50
CA GLY A 203 16.25 8.39 1.27
C GLY A 203 16.34 9.74 0.57
N ILE A 204 17.34 9.93 -0.31
CA ILE A 204 17.56 11.20 -1.00
C ILE A 204 16.69 11.26 -2.26
N PRO A 205 15.72 12.19 -2.37
CA PRO A 205 14.94 12.34 -3.59
C PRO A 205 15.82 12.81 -4.73
N LEU A 206 15.74 12.12 -5.87
CA LEU A 206 16.51 12.42 -7.06
C LEU A 206 15.76 13.34 -8.04
N LEU A 207 16.51 14.13 -8.82
CA LEU A 207 15.96 14.84 -9.96
C LEU A 207 15.37 13.83 -10.94
N LYS A 208 14.06 13.90 -11.13
CA LYS A 208 13.39 13.11 -12.17
C LYS A 208 13.96 13.53 -13.51
N SER A 209 14.80 12.69 -14.11
CA SER A 209 15.13 12.82 -15.53
C SER A 209 13.81 12.87 -16.29
N ARG A 210 13.57 13.98 -17.00
CA ARG A 210 12.40 14.16 -17.87
C ARG A 210 12.54 13.18 -19.03
N SER A 211 12.26 11.92 -18.75
CA SER A 211 12.19 10.87 -19.75
C SER A 211 11.02 11.21 -20.66
N ASN A 212 11.35 11.65 -21.86
CA ASN A 212 10.41 11.77 -22.96
C ASN A 212 10.05 10.35 -23.44
N LYS A 213 9.35 9.59 -22.59
CA LYS A 213 8.72 8.31 -22.91
C LYS A 213 7.27 8.39 -22.48
N ARG A 214 6.46 8.82 -23.44
CA ARG A 214 5.13 8.27 -23.75
C ARG A 214 4.51 7.52 -22.58
N SER A 215 3.63 8.21 -21.85
CA SER A 215 2.71 7.65 -20.86
C SER A 215 2.20 6.26 -21.28
N LYS A 216 2.86 5.21 -20.81
CA LYS A 216 2.16 4.02 -20.36
C LYS A 216 1.98 4.25 -18.87
N LYS A 217 0.77 4.68 -18.52
CA LYS A 217 0.27 4.74 -17.15
C LYS A 217 0.48 3.35 -16.53
N THR A 218 1.56 3.19 -15.79
CA THR A 218 1.69 2.15 -14.77
C THR A 218 1.53 2.82 -13.42
N THR A 219 0.37 3.42 -13.22
CA THR A 219 -0.21 3.54 -11.88
C THR A 219 -1.13 2.35 -11.75
N ILE A 220 -0.78 1.38 -10.90
CA ILE A 220 -1.64 0.43 -10.18
C ILE A 220 -0.67 -0.52 -9.47
N PHE A 221 -0.76 -0.63 -8.13
CA PHE A 221 -0.71 -1.92 -7.41
C PHE A 221 -0.90 -1.83 -5.88
N ALA A 222 -1.24 -0.67 -5.28
CA ALA A 222 -1.59 -0.63 -3.85
C ALA A 222 -3.03 -0.21 -3.52
N ILE A 223 -3.72 0.49 -4.44
CA ILE A 223 -5.08 1.03 -4.17
C ILE A 223 -6.19 0.24 -4.90
N SER A 224 -5.85 -0.60 -5.90
CA SER A 224 -6.84 -1.28 -6.73
C SER A 224 -7.51 -2.50 -6.08
N GLY A 225 -6.90 -3.13 -5.07
CA GLY A 225 -7.49 -4.31 -4.41
C GLY A 225 -8.72 -3.97 -3.58
N ALA A 226 -8.63 -2.92 -2.75
CA ALA A 226 -9.70 -2.50 -1.87
C ALA A 226 -10.92 -1.98 -2.64
N SER A 227 -10.71 -1.19 -3.70
CA SER A 227 -11.81 -0.66 -4.51
C SER A 227 -12.54 -1.75 -5.28
N VAL A 228 -11.83 -2.74 -5.83
CA VAL A 228 -12.46 -3.87 -6.55
C VAL A 228 -13.23 -4.76 -5.57
N GLY A 229 -12.67 -5.03 -4.38
CA GLY A 229 -13.36 -5.79 -3.33
C GLY A 229 -14.66 -5.12 -2.87
N VAL A 230 -14.63 -3.81 -2.63
CA VAL A 230 -15.82 -3.04 -2.22
C VAL A 230 -16.86 -3.02 -3.33
N ILE A 231 -16.46 -2.78 -4.59
CA ILE A 231 -17.39 -2.80 -5.73
C ILE A 231 -18.01 -4.19 -5.91
N MET A 232 -17.20 -5.26 -5.82
CA MET A 232 -17.70 -6.62 -5.92
C MET A 232 -18.69 -6.96 -4.79
N PHE A 233 -18.39 -6.53 -3.55
CA PHE A 233 -19.28 -6.72 -2.41
C PHE A 233 -20.60 -5.95 -2.56
N LEU A 234 -20.55 -4.70 -3.04
CA LEU A 234 -21.75 -3.90 -3.32
C LEU A 234 -22.60 -4.51 -4.44
N VAL A 235 -21.97 -5.04 -5.50
CA VAL A 235 -22.67 -5.74 -6.59
C VAL A 235 -23.33 -7.03 -6.07
N VAL A 236 -22.64 -7.82 -5.24
CA VAL A 236 -23.21 -9.03 -4.63
C VAL A 236 -24.42 -8.68 -3.76
N ILE A 237 -24.31 -7.64 -2.92
CA ILE A 237 -25.43 -7.16 -2.10
C ILE A 237 -26.59 -6.70 -2.99
N PHE A 238 -26.32 -5.93 -4.04
CA PHE A 238 -27.35 -5.45 -4.96
C PHE A 238 -28.05 -6.60 -5.68
N VAL A 239 -27.31 -7.58 -6.21
CA VAL A 239 -27.86 -8.77 -6.85
C VAL A 239 -28.68 -9.60 -5.86
N TYR A 240 -28.16 -9.79 -4.64
CA TYR A 240 -28.87 -10.51 -3.58
C TYR A 240 -30.20 -9.82 -3.24
N ARG A 241 -30.19 -8.50 -3.01
CA ARG A 241 -31.38 -7.70 -2.73
C ARG A 241 -32.39 -7.73 -3.88
N LYS A 242 -31.93 -7.57 -5.12
CA LYS A 242 -32.79 -7.63 -6.31
C LYS A 242 -33.39 -9.03 -6.51
N ARG A 243 -32.62 -10.08 -6.27
CA ARG A 243 -33.10 -11.46 -6.34
C ARG A 243 -34.09 -11.78 -5.22
N ASN A 244 -33.87 -11.26 -4.01
CA ASN A 244 -34.80 -11.44 -2.89
C ASN A 244 -36.15 -10.76 -3.17
N ASN A 245 -36.16 -9.49 -3.56
CA ASN A 245 -37.39 -8.77 -3.88
C ASN A 245 -38.19 -9.45 -5.00
N ASN A 246 -37.51 -9.91 -6.06
CA ASN A 246 -38.17 -10.67 -7.14
C ASN A 246 -38.72 -12.02 -6.64
N ARG A 247 -38.06 -12.69 -5.69
CA ARG A 247 -38.56 -13.93 -5.07
C ARG A 247 -39.83 -13.65 -4.25
N GLU A 248 -39.86 -12.55 -3.48
CA GLU A 248 -41.01 -12.14 -2.68
C GLU A 248 -42.24 -11.84 -3.56
N GLN A 249 -42.07 -11.07 -4.65
CA GLN A 249 -43.16 -10.80 -5.59
C GLN A 249 -43.69 -12.08 -6.25
N THR A 250 -42.80 -13.00 -6.63
CA THR A 250 -43.21 -14.27 -7.24
C THR A 250 -43.88 -15.20 -6.22
N ALA A 251 -43.46 -15.16 -4.95
CA ALA A 251 -44.07 -15.93 -3.87
C ALA A 251 -45.50 -15.45 -3.59
N PHE A 252 -45.71 -14.14 -3.47
CA PHE A 252 -47.04 -13.57 -3.26
C PHE A 252 -48.02 -13.93 -4.40
N HIS A 253 -47.57 -13.83 -5.66
CA HIS A 253 -48.39 -14.23 -6.80
C HIS A 253 -48.73 -15.74 -6.76
N ARG A 254 -47.81 -16.60 -6.32
CA ARG A 254 -48.07 -18.04 -6.19
C ARG A 254 -49.07 -18.34 -5.10
N ASP A 255 -48.91 -17.77 -3.90
CA ASP A 255 -49.79 -17.99 -2.76
C ASP A 255 -51.21 -17.51 -3.07
N TYR A 256 -51.32 -16.37 -3.75
CA TYR A 256 -52.60 -15.85 -4.21
C TYR A 256 -53.30 -16.78 -5.21
N VAL A 257 -52.59 -17.28 -6.24
CA VAL A 257 -53.15 -18.20 -7.25
C VAL A 257 -53.57 -19.54 -6.65
N GLN A 258 -52.86 -20.05 -5.63
CA GLN A 258 -53.22 -21.30 -4.96
C GLN A 258 -54.48 -21.18 -4.10
N ASN A 259 -54.76 -20.00 -3.54
CA ASN A 259 -55.85 -19.80 -2.59
C ASN A 259 -57.20 -19.43 -3.25
N ILE A 260 -57.22 -19.10 -4.55
CA ILE A 260 -58.48 -18.84 -5.26
C ILE A 260 -59.19 -20.17 -5.56
N ARG A 261 -60.35 -20.38 -4.93
CA ARG A 261 -61.25 -21.48 -5.22
C ARG A 261 -62.63 -20.92 -5.55
N HIS A 262 -63.02 -21.03 -6.82
CA HIS A 262 -64.37 -20.67 -7.26
C HIS A 262 -64.93 -21.78 -8.14
N ARG A 263 -66.25 -22.00 -8.10
CA ARG A 263 -66.93 -23.08 -8.82
C ARG A 263 -66.72 -23.01 -10.35
N ASN A 264 -66.53 -21.80 -10.88
CA ASN A 264 -66.39 -21.53 -12.31
C ASN A 264 -64.92 -21.22 -12.73
N LEU A 265 -63.96 -21.35 -11.81
CA LEU A 265 -62.52 -21.21 -12.09
C LEU A 265 -61.84 -22.57 -11.96
N LEU A 266 -60.90 -22.87 -12.86
CA LEU A 266 -60.14 -24.11 -12.73
C LEU A 266 -59.14 -24.01 -11.56
N PRO A 267 -59.26 -24.88 -10.54
CA PRO A 267 -58.32 -24.88 -9.44
C PRO A 267 -56.95 -25.37 -9.92
N LEU A 268 -55.90 -24.66 -9.53
CA LEU A 268 -54.53 -25.14 -9.69
C LEU A 268 -54.34 -26.37 -8.79
N ARG A 269 -53.96 -27.52 -9.36
CA ARG A 269 -53.71 -28.76 -8.60
C ARG A 269 -52.33 -28.76 -7.96
N GLY A 270 -51.36 -28.15 -8.63
CA GLY A 270 -49.99 -28.04 -8.15
C GLY A 270 -49.11 -27.33 -9.15
N PHE A 271 -47.85 -27.14 -8.77
CA PHE A 271 -46.84 -26.57 -9.65
C PHE A 271 -45.54 -27.37 -9.49
N CYS A 272 -44.76 -27.43 -10.56
CA CYS A 272 -43.40 -27.97 -10.52
C CYS A 272 -42.44 -26.86 -10.96
N ALA A 273 -41.43 -26.59 -10.16
CA ALA A 273 -40.36 -25.68 -10.52
C ALA A 273 -39.06 -26.47 -10.52
N THR A 274 -38.44 -26.62 -11.69
CA THR A 274 -37.12 -27.25 -11.80
C THR A 274 -36.11 -26.19 -12.24
N SER A 275 -34.96 -26.20 -11.60
CA SER A 275 -33.83 -25.34 -11.98
C SER A 275 -32.75 -26.24 -12.55
N ASN A 276 -32.57 -26.21 -13.89
CA ASN A 276 -31.49 -26.92 -14.54
C ASN A 276 -30.35 -25.93 -14.84
N PRO A 277 -29.11 -26.19 -14.39
CA PRO A 277 -27.98 -25.30 -14.59
C PRO A 277 -27.63 -25.02 -16.08
N MET A 278 -28.09 -25.84 -17.03
CA MET A 278 -27.85 -25.60 -18.47
C MET A 278 -29.04 -24.96 -19.22
N ASN A 279 -30.29 -25.19 -18.81
CA ASN A 279 -31.49 -24.79 -19.57
C ASN A 279 -32.34 -23.69 -18.89
N GLY A 280 -31.94 -23.21 -17.70
CA GLY A 280 -32.67 -22.18 -16.97
C GLY A 280 -33.75 -22.74 -16.03
N ASN A 281 -34.59 -21.85 -15.49
CA ASN A 281 -35.68 -22.22 -14.60
C ASN A 281 -36.93 -22.53 -15.43
N GLU A 282 -37.40 -23.78 -15.39
CA GLU A 282 -38.67 -24.16 -16.00
C GLU A 282 -39.75 -24.26 -14.91
N GLN A 283 -40.90 -23.66 -15.18
CA GLN A 283 -42.06 -23.67 -14.28
C GLN A 283 -43.26 -24.28 -15.01
N PHE A 284 -43.83 -25.33 -14.42
CA PHE A 284 -45.01 -26.00 -14.91
C PHE A 284 -46.17 -25.79 -13.93
N LEU A 285 -47.34 -25.41 -14.46
CA LEU A 285 -48.59 -25.32 -13.71
C LEU A 285 -49.47 -26.52 -14.10
N VAL A 286 -49.95 -27.25 -13.09
CA VAL A 286 -50.74 -28.46 -13.29
C VAL A 286 -52.20 -28.15 -12.98
N TYR A 287 -53.05 -28.29 -14.00
CA TYR A 287 -54.50 -28.12 -13.92
C TYR A 287 -55.22 -29.42 -14.26
N ASN A 288 -56.51 -29.52 -13.92
CA ASN A 288 -57.33 -30.60 -14.46
C ASN A 288 -57.50 -30.42 -15.98
N TYR A 289 -57.51 -31.54 -16.70
CA TYR A 289 -57.74 -31.53 -18.14
C TYR A 289 -59.15 -31.02 -18.47
N MET A 290 -59.26 -30.16 -19.49
CA MET A 290 -60.52 -29.61 -19.99
C MET A 290 -60.89 -30.26 -21.32
N PRO A 291 -61.79 -31.25 -21.33
CA PRO A 291 -62.13 -31.98 -22.56
C PRO A 291 -62.88 -31.13 -23.59
N ASN A 292 -63.55 -30.06 -23.16
CA ASN A 292 -64.31 -29.18 -24.03
C ASN A 292 -63.44 -28.14 -24.77
N GLY A 293 -62.20 -27.94 -24.33
CA GLY A 293 -61.32 -26.89 -24.87
C GLY A 293 -61.56 -25.52 -24.23
N SER A 294 -60.97 -24.48 -24.80
CA SER A 294 -61.02 -23.13 -24.22
C SER A 294 -62.18 -22.30 -24.77
N LEU A 295 -62.59 -21.25 -24.03
CA LEU A 295 -63.56 -20.26 -24.51
C LEU A 295 -63.14 -19.65 -25.85
N HIS A 296 -61.84 -19.43 -26.02
CA HIS A 296 -61.29 -18.89 -27.24
C HIS A 296 -61.60 -19.80 -28.44
N ASP A 297 -61.49 -21.12 -28.28
CA ASP A 297 -61.81 -22.10 -29.32
C ASP A 297 -63.30 -22.06 -29.69
N HIS A 298 -64.17 -21.93 -28.68
CA HIS A 298 -65.62 -21.88 -28.89
C HIS A 298 -66.14 -20.57 -29.51
N ILE A 299 -65.39 -19.46 -29.35
CA ILE A 299 -65.79 -18.15 -29.88
C ILE A 299 -65.17 -17.89 -31.26
N PHE A 300 -63.87 -18.15 -31.43
CA PHE A 300 -63.10 -17.67 -32.57
C PHE A 300 -62.74 -18.75 -33.59
N ASN A 301 -62.75 -20.03 -33.21
CA ASN A 301 -62.39 -21.09 -34.14
C ASN A 301 -63.58 -21.48 -35.05
N LYS A 302 -63.42 -21.29 -36.36
CA LYS A 302 -64.48 -21.57 -37.36
C LYS A 302 -64.55 -23.05 -37.79
N THR A 303 -63.58 -23.89 -37.43
CA THR A 303 -63.45 -25.27 -37.93
C THR A 303 -64.36 -26.29 -37.23
N THR A 304 -64.87 -26.00 -36.03
CA THR A 304 -65.85 -26.83 -35.32
C THR A 304 -67.23 -26.16 -35.33
N SER A 305 -67.96 -26.25 -36.44
CA SER A 305 -69.32 -25.73 -36.58
C SER A 305 -70.30 -26.29 -35.54
N ASN A 306 -70.01 -27.48 -34.97
CA ASN A 306 -70.89 -28.20 -34.05
C ASN A 306 -70.73 -27.85 -32.55
N ARG A 307 -69.93 -26.83 -32.19
CA ARG A 307 -69.66 -26.44 -30.79
C ARG A 307 -69.72 -24.93 -30.54
N ARG A 308 -70.50 -24.17 -31.31
CA ARG A 308 -70.67 -22.73 -31.09
C ARG A 308 -71.61 -22.46 -29.91
N LEU A 309 -71.14 -21.67 -28.96
CA LEU A 309 -71.95 -21.22 -27.83
C LEU A 309 -73.13 -20.38 -28.32
N SER A 310 -74.34 -20.74 -27.88
CA SER A 310 -75.55 -19.96 -28.09
C SER A 310 -75.47 -18.61 -27.36
N TRP A 311 -76.25 -17.63 -27.80
CA TRP A 311 -76.27 -16.31 -27.16
C TRP A 311 -76.58 -16.40 -25.64
N PRO A 312 -77.60 -17.15 -25.20
CA PRO A 312 -77.87 -17.30 -23.76
C PRO A 312 -76.68 -17.84 -22.96
N GLN A 313 -75.95 -18.82 -23.52
CA GLN A 313 -74.73 -19.35 -22.88
C GLN A 313 -73.62 -18.30 -22.78
N ARG A 314 -73.41 -17.50 -23.84
CA ARG A 314 -72.43 -16.40 -23.81
C ARG A 314 -72.78 -15.36 -22.75
N LYS A 315 -74.07 -15.02 -22.61
CA LYS A 315 -74.55 -14.09 -21.58
C LYS A 315 -74.28 -14.64 -20.17
N SER A 316 -74.54 -15.93 -19.94
CA SER A 316 -74.24 -16.58 -18.66
C SER A 316 -72.76 -16.50 -18.32
N ILE A 317 -71.88 -16.87 -19.27
CA ILE A 317 -70.42 -16.82 -19.08
C ILE A 317 -69.94 -15.39 -18.74
N ILE A 318 -70.47 -14.37 -19.42
CA ILE A 318 -70.13 -12.97 -19.15
C ILE A 318 -70.57 -12.54 -17.74
N LEU A 319 -71.77 -12.91 -17.32
CA LEU A 319 -72.29 -12.58 -16.00
C LEU A 319 -71.51 -13.31 -14.89
N ASP A 320 -71.16 -14.57 -15.11
CA ASP A 320 -70.33 -15.37 -14.19
C ASP A 320 -68.93 -14.77 -14.04
N GLY A 321 -68.30 -14.35 -15.15
CA GLY A 321 -67.00 -13.66 -15.11
C GLY A 321 -67.06 -12.32 -14.38
N TYR A 322 -68.11 -11.53 -14.62
CA TYR A 322 -68.30 -10.24 -13.95
C TYR A 322 -68.45 -10.36 -12.43
N LEU A 323 -69.17 -11.38 -11.95
CA LEU A 323 -69.35 -11.64 -10.51
C LEU A 323 -68.05 -12.04 -9.81
N ILE A 324 -67.16 -12.75 -10.51
CA ILE A 324 -65.84 -13.14 -10.00
C ILE A 324 -64.93 -11.91 -9.85
N CYS A 325 -64.98 -10.97 -10.80
CA CYS A 325 -64.18 -9.74 -10.77
C CYS A 325 -64.58 -8.80 -9.62
N THR A 326 -65.89 -8.70 -9.34
CA THR A 326 -66.41 -7.76 -8.33
C THR A 326 -66.30 -8.28 -6.89
N THR A 327 -66.11 -9.59 -6.70
CA THR A 327 -65.92 -10.22 -5.39
C THR A 327 -64.44 -10.31 -4.96
N GLY A 328 -63.52 -9.68 -5.71
CA GLY A 328 -62.10 -9.53 -5.32
C GLY A 328 -61.17 -10.65 -5.77
N SER A 329 -61.59 -11.50 -6.72
CA SER A 329 -60.73 -12.51 -7.34
C SER A 329 -60.21 -12.01 -8.69
N ASN A 330 -58.89 -11.81 -8.83
CA ASN A 330 -58.28 -11.30 -10.07
C ASN A 330 -58.53 -12.23 -11.28
N PRO A 331 -58.71 -11.68 -12.51
CA PRO A 331 -59.47 -12.35 -13.57
C PRO A 331 -58.62 -13.04 -14.65
N LEU A 332 -57.42 -13.54 -14.32
CA LEU A 332 -56.51 -14.08 -15.34
C LEU A 332 -56.52 -15.61 -15.51
N TYR A 333 -57.57 -16.30 -15.05
CA TYR A 333 -57.62 -17.76 -15.17
C TYR A 333 -58.93 -18.27 -15.76
N PHE A 334 -58.77 -19.23 -16.67
CA PHE A 334 -59.76 -19.82 -17.55
C PHE A 334 -61.09 -20.12 -16.84
N ILE A 335 -62.17 -19.52 -17.36
CA ILE A 335 -63.54 -19.93 -17.01
C ILE A 335 -63.74 -21.34 -17.58
N ALA A 336 -64.09 -22.30 -16.73
CA ALA A 336 -64.47 -23.64 -17.17
C ALA A 336 -65.86 -23.57 -17.84
N ILE A 337 -65.97 -24.09 -19.08
CA ILE A 337 -67.21 -24.13 -19.87
C ILE A 337 -67.83 -25.51 -19.85
#